data_AF-A0A9P6NAM2-F1
#
_entry.id   AF-A0A9P6NAM2-F1
#
_cell.length_a   1.000
_cell.length_b   1.000
_cell.length_c   1.000
_cell.angle_alpha   90.00
_cell.angle_beta   90.00
_cell.angle_gamma   90.00
#
_symmetry.space_group_name_H-M   'P 1'
#
loop_
_entity.id
_entity.type
_entity.pdbx_description
1 polymer ?
#
loop_
_entity_poly.entity_id
_entity_poly.type
_entity_poly.pdbx_seq_one_letter_code
_entity_poly.pdbx_strand_id
1 'polypeptide(L)'
;MDKSLRFKDGDDIDRFIQDFEDAAFIDGASDLDKCIQFKFFIPDKDTKTVIESMEGYKVKRWVILKNEMKQLWGAGLEALYTLEDIFSLCKKMQTEGGISAYAAYCRFQSKFKTMVTYVKSTGQI
;
A
#
# COMPACT_ATOMS: atom_id res chain seq x y z
N MET A 1 21.10 -10.29 -3.52
CA MET A 1 19.65 -10.25 -3.21
C MET A 1 18.96 -11.36 -3.97
N ASP A 2 18.13 -12.14 -3.30
CA ASP A 2 17.36 -13.22 -3.95
C ASP A 2 16.44 -12.63 -5.03
N LYS A 3 16.74 -12.91 -6.29
CA LYS A 3 16.00 -12.38 -7.43
C LYS A 3 14.67 -13.09 -7.66
N SER A 4 14.35 -14.14 -6.91
CA SER A 4 13.11 -14.90 -7.01
C SER A 4 12.01 -14.39 -6.07
N LEU A 5 12.37 -13.68 -4.99
CA LEU A 5 11.43 -13.13 -4.02
C LEU A 5 10.47 -12.14 -4.70
N ARG A 6 9.16 -12.35 -4.55
CA ARG A 6 8.11 -11.49 -5.11
C ARG A 6 6.96 -11.34 -4.13
N PHE A 7 6.44 -10.13 -4.00
CA PHE A 7 5.20 -9.86 -3.26
C PHE A 7 4.04 -9.72 -4.23
N LYS A 8 2.94 -10.41 -3.93
CA LYS A 8 1.66 -10.27 -4.60
C LYS A 8 0.60 -9.88 -3.59
N ASP A 9 -0.43 -9.21 -4.07
CA ASP A 9 -1.60 -8.89 -3.24
C ASP A 9 -2.23 -10.18 -2.69
N GLY A 10 -2.42 -10.25 -1.38
CA GLY A 10 -2.84 -11.47 -0.66
C GLY A 10 -1.71 -12.31 -0.07
N ASP A 11 -0.44 -12.00 -0.35
CA ASP A 11 0.69 -12.62 0.34
C ASP A 11 0.82 -12.11 1.79
N ASP A 12 1.41 -12.92 2.66
CA ASP A 12 1.76 -12.52 4.02
C ASP A 12 2.86 -11.45 3.99
N ILE A 13 2.45 -10.18 4.19
CA ILE A 13 3.37 -9.04 4.16
C ILE A 13 4.42 -9.10 5.26
N ASP A 14 4.10 -9.66 6.43
CA ASP A 14 5.04 -9.72 7.55
C ASP A 14 6.17 -10.70 7.23
N ARG A 15 5.80 -11.86 6.69
CA ARG A 15 6.77 -12.85 6.20
C ARG A 15 7.59 -12.31 5.03
N PHE A 16 6.94 -11.67 4.06
CA PHE A 16 7.64 -11.11 2.90
C PHE A 16 8.65 -10.02 3.31
N ILE A 17 8.28 -9.13 4.21
CA ILE A 17 9.18 -8.08 4.72
C ILE A 17 10.36 -8.70 5.46
N GLN A 18 10.13 -9.74 6.26
CA GLN A 18 11.20 -10.46 6.95
C GLN A 18 12.20 -11.05 5.95
N ASP A 19 11.72 -11.81 4.96
CA ASP A 19 12.56 -12.43 3.93
C ASP A 19 13.35 -11.37 3.12
N PHE A 20 12.73 -10.23 2.83
CA PHE A 20 13.38 -9.10 2.17
C PHE A 20 14.46 -8.44 3.05
N GLU A 21 14.19 -8.22 4.33
CA GLU A 21 15.15 -7.64 5.28
C GLU A 21 16.35 -8.56 5.50
N ASP A 22 16.15 -9.88 5.56
CA ASP A 22 17.22 -10.87 5.69
C ASP A 22 18.11 -10.90 4.43
N ALA A 23 17.51 -10.86 3.23
CA ALA A 23 18.26 -10.75 1.97
C ALA A 23 19.06 -9.44 1.90
N ALA A 24 18.46 -8.32 2.32
CA ALA A 24 19.12 -7.03 2.36
C ALA A 24 20.29 -7.01 3.35
N PHE A 25 20.13 -7.67 4.51
CA PHE A 25 21.19 -7.80 5.52
C PHE A 25 22.38 -8.59 4.99
N ILE A 26 22.13 -9.73 4.32
CA ILE A 26 23.18 -10.55 3.69
C ILE A 26 23.98 -9.76 2.65
N ASP A 27 23.30 -8.89 1.89
CA ASP A 27 23.94 -8.05 0.87
C ASP A 27 24.59 -6.77 1.44
N GLY A 28 24.44 -6.48 2.73
CA GLY A 28 24.93 -5.25 3.35
C GLY A 28 24.20 -3.98 2.91
N ALA A 29 22.93 -4.09 2.49
CA ALA A 29 22.13 -2.98 2.00
C ALA A 29 21.65 -2.05 3.13
N SER A 30 21.76 -0.74 2.89
CA SER A 30 21.24 0.28 3.81
C SER A 30 19.70 0.41 3.72
N ASP A 31 19.09 1.14 4.66
CA ASP A 31 17.66 1.45 4.60
C ASP A 31 17.27 2.29 3.37
N LEU A 32 18.19 3.12 2.86
CA LEU A 32 18.01 3.84 1.61
C LEU A 32 17.96 2.85 0.44
N ASP A 33 18.89 1.90 0.40
CA ASP A 33 18.96 0.86 -0.64
C ASP A 33 17.70 0.01 -0.63
N LYS A 34 17.23 -0.39 0.56
CA LYS A 34 15.96 -1.12 0.73
C LYS A 34 14.81 -0.38 0.07
N CYS A 35 14.64 0.91 0.35
CA CYS A 35 13.59 1.73 -0.28
C CYS A 35 13.68 1.77 -1.81
N ILE A 36 14.90 1.83 -2.36
CA ILE A 36 15.11 1.90 -3.82
C ILE A 36 14.85 0.55 -4.48
N GLN A 37 15.31 -0.53 -3.86
CA GLN A 37 15.27 -1.87 -4.43
C GLN A 37 13.91 -2.54 -4.29
N PHE A 38 13.14 -2.18 -3.26
CA PHE A 38 11.86 -2.81 -2.93
C PHE A 38 10.89 -2.93 -4.12
N LYS A 39 10.81 -1.89 -4.95
CA LYS A 39 9.93 -1.85 -6.13
C LYS A 39 10.20 -2.94 -7.18
N PHE A 40 11.38 -3.56 -7.16
CA PHE A 40 11.73 -4.65 -8.08
C PHE A 40 11.19 -6.00 -7.63
N PHE A 41 10.76 -6.10 -6.37
CA PHE A 41 10.14 -7.28 -5.78
C PHE A 41 8.61 -7.28 -5.96
N ILE A 42 8.06 -6.22 -6.57
CA ILE A 42 6.63 -6.04 -6.80
C ILE A 42 6.35 -6.20 -8.30
N PRO A 43 5.90 -7.38 -8.75
CA PRO A 43 5.62 -7.63 -10.16
C PRO A 43 4.33 -6.95 -10.64
N ASP A 44 3.36 -6.76 -9.73
CA ASP A 44 2.09 -6.11 -10.06
C ASP A 44 2.23 -4.58 -10.14
N LYS A 45 1.71 -4.00 -11.23
CA LYS A 45 1.85 -2.56 -11.50
C LYS A 45 0.98 -1.71 -10.56
N ASP A 46 -0.19 -2.19 -10.17
CA ASP A 46 -1.11 -1.45 -9.29
C ASP A 46 -0.54 -1.43 -7.86
N THR A 47 -0.12 -2.56 -7.31
CA THR A 47 0.57 -2.66 -6.01
C THR A 47 1.82 -1.80 -5.98
N LYS A 48 2.62 -1.81 -7.06
CA LYS A 48 3.81 -0.96 -7.18
C LYS A 48 3.46 0.52 -7.16
N THR A 49 2.41 0.93 -7.87
CA THR A 49 1.93 2.33 -7.88
C THR A 49 1.52 2.78 -6.48
N VAL A 50 0.85 1.90 -5.71
CA VAL A 50 0.47 2.18 -4.33
C VAL A 50 1.70 2.40 -3.46
N ILE A 51 2.69 1.51 -3.52
CA ILE A 51 3.95 1.64 -2.76
C ILE A 51 4.71 2.92 -3.14
N GLU A 52 4.79 3.26 -4.43
CA GLU A 52 5.47 4.47 -4.88
C GLU A 52 4.77 5.76 -4.39
N SER A 53 3.48 5.67 -4.04
CA SER A 53 2.69 6.78 -3.47
C SER A 53 2.84 6.94 -1.95
N MET A 54 3.37 5.93 -1.24
CA MET A 54 3.57 5.93 0.21
C MET A 54 4.65 6.95 0.63
N GLU A 55 4.49 7.53 1.81
CA GLU A 55 5.39 8.59 2.27
C GLU A 55 6.79 8.04 2.53
N GLY A 56 6.89 6.87 3.17
CA GLY A 56 8.16 6.21 3.45
C GLY A 56 8.98 5.94 2.20
N TYR A 57 8.32 5.64 1.06
CA TYR A 57 8.99 5.47 -0.21
C TYR A 57 9.49 6.79 -0.80
N LYS A 58 8.74 7.90 -0.65
CA LYS A 58 9.15 9.23 -1.13
C LYS A 58 10.33 9.79 -0.33
N VAL A 59 10.26 9.71 0.99
CA VAL A 59 11.32 10.21 1.89
C VAL A 59 12.47 9.23 2.09
N LYS A 60 12.40 8.06 1.43
CA LYS A 60 13.40 6.98 1.49
C LYS A 60 13.70 6.53 2.92
N ARG A 61 12.65 6.40 3.73
CA ARG A 61 12.72 5.89 5.10
C ARG A 61 12.05 4.53 5.18
N TRP A 62 12.88 3.49 5.25
CA TRP A 62 12.43 2.10 5.25
C TRP A 62 11.50 1.79 6.41
N VAL A 63 11.78 2.31 7.61
CA VAL A 63 10.92 2.15 8.79
C VAL A 63 9.50 2.66 8.55
N ILE A 64 9.35 3.82 7.88
CA ILE A 64 8.03 4.40 7.57
C ILE A 64 7.34 3.54 6.51
N LEU A 65 8.07 3.19 5.45
CA LEU A 65 7.53 2.39 4.35
C LEU A 65 7.03 1.03 4.85
N LYS A 66 7.84 0.33 5.65
CA LYS A 66 7.49 -0.95 6.29
C LYS A 66 6.18 -0.83 7.09
N ASN A 67 6.02 0.22 7.88
CA ASN A 67 4.82 0.42 8.67
C ASN A 67 3.59 0.68 7.78
N GLU A 68 3.70 1.51 6.74
CA GLU A 68 2.61 1.75 5.79
C GLU A 68 2.19 0.47 5.05
N MET A 69 3.15 -0.39 4.70
CA MET A 69 2.87 -1.68 4.05
C MET A 69 2.22 -2.67 5.01
N LYS A 70 2.71 -2.78 6.24
CA LYS A 70 2.07 -3.61 7.27
C LYS A 70 0.68 -3.10 7.63
N GLN A 71 0.47 -1.79 7.64
CA GLN A 71 -0.87 -1.21 7.82
C GLN A 71 -1.81 -1.58 6.67
N LEU A 72 -1.32 -1.65 5.43
CA LEU A 72 -2.17 -1.93 4.28
C LEU A 72 -2.41 -3.44 4.06
N TRP A 73 -1.44 -4.29 4.36
CA TRP A 73 -1.44 -5.72 4.01
C TRP A 73 -1.27 -6.68 5.21
N GLY A 74 -1.06 -6.18 6.42
CA GLY A 74 -0.76 -6.98 7.61
C GLY A 74 -1.96 -7.77 8.14
N ALA A 75 -1.67 -8.86 8.86
CA ALA A 75 -2.65 -9.67 9.58
C ALA A 75 -3.13 -8.93 10.84
N GLY A 76 -3.89 -7.86 10.63
CA GLY A 76 -4.49 -6.99 11.64
C GLY A 76 -5.75 -6.38 11.06
N LEU A 77 -6.70 -7.24 10.68
CA LEU A 77 -8.06 -6.82 10.33
C LEU A 77 -8.80 -6.37 11.60
N GLU A 78 -8.41 -5.25 12.20
CA GLU A 78 -9.40 -4.28 12.66
C GLU A 78 -9.69 -3.42 11.43
N ALA A 79 -10.93 -3.50 10.93
CA ALA A 79 -11.34 -3.06 9.60
C ALA A 79 -10.74 -1.70 9.19
N LEU A 80 -9.70 -1.71 8.33
CA LEU A 80 -9.07 -0.49 7.79
C LEU A 80 -10.08 0.39 7.07
N TYR A 81 -10.99 -0.26 6.36
CA TYR A 81 -12.12 0.36 5.71
C TYR A 81 -13.34 -0.53 5.87
N THR A 82 -14.40 0.08 6.37
CA THR A 82 -15.74 -0.48 6.37
C THR A 82 -16.54 0.05 5.19
N LEU A 83 -17.72 -0.51 4.97
CA LEU A 83 -18.72 0.14 4.11
C LEU A 83 -19.02 1.58 4.54
N GLU A 84 -19.01 1.87 5.84
CA GLU A 84 -19.26 3.20 6.38
C GLU A 84 -18.17 4.22 6.01
N ASP A 85 -16.91 3.77 5.90
CA ASP A 85 -15.80 4.62 5.41
C ASP A 85 -15.96 4.98 3.94
N ILE A 86 -16.43 4.03 3.11
CA ILE A 86 -16.76 4.27 1.71
C ILE A 86 -17.90 5.29 1.61
N PHE A 87 -18.96 5.12 2.40
CA PHE A 87 -20.07 6.09 2.44
C PHE A 87 -19.62 7.47 2.92
N SER A 88 -18.78 7.53 3.95
CA SER A 88 -18.23 8.77 4.49
C SER A 88 -17.35 9.50 3.47
N LEU A 89 -16.54 8.78 2.70
CA LEU A 89 -15.76 9.35 1.61
C LEU A 89 -16.65 10.00 0.55
N CYS A 90 -17.71 9.31 0.10
CA CYS A 90 -18.67 9.83 -0.88
C CYS A 90 -19.43 11.05 -0.33
N LYS A 91 -19.90 10.96 0.92
CA LYS A 91 -20.64 12.05 1.59
C LYS A 91 -19.79 13.30 1.75
N LYS A 92 -18.51 13.14 2.13
CA LYS A 92 -17.57 14.26 2.23
C LYS A 92 -17.43 15.01 0.90
N MET A 93 -17.20 14.27 -0.19
CA MET A 93 -17.11 14.88 -1.52
C MET A 93 -18.40 15.61 -1.90
N GLN A 94 -19.56 15.03 -1.57
CA GLN A 94 -20.85 15.68 -1.81
C GLN A 94 -21.00 16.98 -1.01
N THR A 95 -20.63 16.99 0.27
CA THR A 95 -20.71 18.19 1.13
C THR A 95 -19.73 19.29 0.71
N GLU A 96 -18.61 18.94 0.09
CA GLU A 96 -17.61 19.88 -0.43
C GLU A 96 -17.99 20.46 -1.81
N GLY A 97 -19.22 20.24 -2.28
CA GLY A 97 -19.70 20.73 -3.57
C GLY A 97 -19.40 19.80 -4.76
N GLY A 98 -19.04 18.55 -4.47
CA GLY A 98 -18.64 17.57 -5.47
C GLY A 98 -17.19 17.73 -5.92
N ILE A 99 -16.84 16.99 -6.96
CA ILE A 99 -15.48 16.98 -7.51
C ILE A 99 -15.46 17.84 -8.78
N SER A 100 -14.91 19.04 -8.69
CA SER A 100 -14.85 20.01 -9.80
C SER A 100 -13.50 20.01 -10.54
N ALA A 101 -12.47 19.38 -9.97
CA ALA A 101 -11.12 19.37 -10.53
C ALA A 101 -10.66 17.94 -10.90
N TYR A 102 -10.01 17.79 -12.05
CA TYR A 102 -9.48 16.51 -12.52
C TYR A 102 -8.49 15.87 -11.52
N ALA A 103 -7.60 16.66 -10.92
CA ALA A 103 -6.67 16.15 -9.92
C ALA A 103 -7.39 15.66 -8.64
N ALA A 104 -8.49 16.31 -8.26
CA ALA A 104 -9.32 15.86 -7.13
C ALA A 104 -10.08 14.57 -7.47
N TYR A 105 -10.54 14.44 -8.72
CA TYR A 105 -11.15 13.21 -9.23
C TYR A 105 -10.19 12.02 -9.18
N CYS A 106 -8.97 12.18 -9.70
CA CYS A 106 -7.97 11.11 -9.65
C CYS A 106 -7.66 10.67 -8.21
N ARG A 107 -7.56 11.62 -7.27
CA ARG A 107 -7.34 11.31 -5.84
C ARG A 107 -8.51 10.55 -5.23
N PHE A 108 -9.73 10.99 -5.49
CA PHE A 108 -10.95 10.31 -5.03
C PHE A 108 -11.03 8.90 -5.61
N GLN A 109 -10.84 8.75 -6.93
CA GLN A 109 -10.91 7.47 -7.61
C GLN A 109 -9.90 6.46 -7.06
N SER A 110 -8.64 6.87 -6.89
CA SER A 110 -7.61 6.00 -6.31
C SER A 110 -8.00 5.54 -4.90
N LYS A 111 -8.44 6.48 -4.05
CA LYS A 111 -8.82 6.15 -2.67
C LYS A 111 -10.06 5.26 -2.60
N PHE A 112 -11.08 5.54 -3.41
CA PHE A 112 -12.29 4.75 -3.52
C PHE A 112 -12.00 3.34 -4.03
N LYS A 113 -11.16 3.19 -5.07
CA LYS A 113 -10.73 1.89 -5.59
C LYS A 113 -10.03 1.07 -4.50
N THR A 114 -9.10 1.67 -3.75
CA THR A 114 -8.43 1.00 -2.63
C THR A 114 -9.43 0.51 -1.58
N MET A 115 -10.35 1.37 -1.13
CA MET A 115 -11.36 1.00 -0.12
C MET A 115 -12.29 -0.12 -0.62
N VAL A 116 -12.79 -0.03 -1.85
CA VAL A 116 -13.67 -1.06 -2.43
C VAL A 116 -12.95 -2.38 -2.61
N THR A 117 -11.70 -2.37 -3.10
CA THR A 117 -10.90 -3.60 -3.22
C THR A 117 -10.73 -4.27 -1.86
N TYR A 118 -10.47 -3.49 -0.81
CA TYR A 118 -10.34 -3.98 0.56
C TYR A 118 -11.66 -4.56 1.12
N VAL A 119 -12.77 -3.84 0.98
CA VAL A 119 -14.08 -4.29 1.49
C VAL A 119 -14.53 -5.57 0.77
N LYS A 120 -14.20 -5.73 -0.52
CA LYS A 120 -14.40 -6.98 -1.28
C LYS A 120 -13.51 -8.12 -0.82
N SER A 121 -12.21 -7.87 -0.64
CA SER A 121 -11.26 -8.93 -0.23
C SER A 121 -11.54 -9.43 1.20
N THR A 122 -12.19 -8.61 2.01
CA THR A 122 -12.62 -8.94 3.39
C THR A 122 -14.03 -9.51 3.50
N GLY A 123 -14.75 -9.70 2.39
CA GLY A 123 -16.07 -10.35 2.36
C GLY A 123 -17.20 -9.52 2.97
N GLN A 124 -17.03 -8.21 3.11
CA GLN A 124 -18.08 -7.29 3.56
C GLN A 124 -19.11 -7.00 2.44
N ILE A 125 -18.74 -7.21 1.17
CA ILE A 125 -19.59 -7.14 -0.05
C ILE A 125 -19.16 -8.13 -1.12
#